data_AF-A0A2A5V3J0-F1
#
_entry.id   AF-A0A2A5V3J0-F1
#
_cell.length_a   1.000
_cell.length_b   1.000
_cell.length_c   1.000
_cell.angle_alpha   90.00
_cell.angle_beta   90.00
_cell.angle_gamma   90.00
#
_symmetry.space_group_name_H-M   'P 1'
#
loop_
_entity.id
_entity.type
_entity.pdbx_description
1 polymer ?
#
loop_
_entity_poly.entity_id
_entity_poly.type
_entity_poly.pdbx_seq_one_letter_code
_entity_poly.pdbx_strand_id
1 'polypeptide(L)'
;MNKLILNFKSKDSKKIKNPKNFLGGKGANLSEMGRMGLPVPPGFTISTKVCEIFYKGKKKLNSKLIGNIKKEIKTIEKDVSKKFGDLKNPLLLSVRSGARVSMPGMMDTILNLGLNDKTVVALANKTSNGRFAKDSYRRFIQMYGNVVMGVESYYFEELIENYKLTKGVLLDTDLDEKDWDGLINDFKNVVKEKTSKDFPQDVYHQLFGAINAVFLSWESKRAKVYRKLNQIPSEWGTAVNVQSMVFG
;
A
#
# COMPACT_ATOMS: atom_id res chain seq x y z
N MET A 1 8.20 16.39 -21.99
CA MET A 1 7.55 16.31 -20.66
C MET A 1 8.24 15.26 -19.82
N ASN A 2 8.69 15.58 -18.61
CA ASN A 2 9.34 14.61 -17.72
C ASN A 2 8.32 13.55 -17.27
N LYS A 3 8.70 12.27 -17.33
CA LYS A 3 7.90 11.14 -16.87
C LYS A 3 7.62 11.29 -15.36
N LEU A 4 6.35 11.29 -14.96
CA LEU A 4 5.93 11.52 -13.56
C LEU A 4 5.99 10.28 -12.67
N ILE A 5 6.11 9.10 -13.27
CA ILE A 5 6.20 7.80 -12.61
C ILE A 5 7.47 7.12 -13.09
N LEU A 6 8.35 6.72 -12.17
CA LEU A 6 9.63 6.09 -12.50
C LEU A 6 9.70 4.71 -11.89
N ASN A 7 9.89 3.70 -12.73
CA ASN A 7 10.30 2.37 -12.31
C ASN A 7 11.68 2.44 -11.64
N PHE A 8 11.93 1.61 -10.61
CA PHE A 8 13.20 1.60 -9.87
C PHE A 8 14.41 1.32 -10.77
N LYS A 9 14.26 0.50 -11.82
CA LYS A 9 15.31 0.20 -12.81
C LYS A 9 15.46 1.26 -13.91
N SER A 10 14.62 2.30 -13.94
CA SER A 10 14.65 3.30 -15.00
C SER A 10 15.96 4.10 -15.00
N LYS A 11 16.59 4.22 -16.18
CA LYS A 11 17.75 5.10 -16.38
C LYS A 11 17.39 6.59 -16.32
N ASP A 12 16.11 6.94 -16.43
CA ASP A 12 15.66 8.35 -16.43
C ASP A 12 15.91 9.06 -15.09
N SER A 13 16.08 8.32 -13.98
CA SER A 13 16.46 8.92 -12.70
C SER A 13 17.82 9.63 -12.74
N LYS A 14 18.76 9.23 -13.64
CA LYS A 14 20.05 9.92 -13.87
C LYS A 14 19.87 11.34 -14.41
N LYS A 15 18.80 11.59 -15.17
CA LYS A 15 18.54 12.88 -15.81
C LYS A 15 17.93 13.90 -14.83
N ILE A 16 17.57 13.47 -13.62
CA ILE A 16 16.92 14.30 -12.62
C ILE A 16 17.99 14.88 -11.69
N LYS A 17 18.19 16.20 -11.75
CA LYS A 17 18.98 16.93 -10.76
C LYS A 17 18.29 16.80 -9.39
N ASN A 18 19.02 16.29 -8.40
CA ASN A 18 18.52 15.99 -7.05
C ASN A 18 17.29 15.05 -7.01
N PRO A 19 17.45 13.74 -7.29
CA PRO A 19 16.35 12.77 -7.36
C PRO A 19 15.45 12.73 -6.12
N LYS A 20 16.01 12.98 -4.92
CA LYS A 20 15.26 13.03 -3.66
C LYS A 20 14.14 14.07 -3.65
N ASN A 21 14.28 15.18 -4.38
CA ASN A 21 13.23 16.20 -4.46
C ASN A 21 12.04 15.74 -5.31
N PHE A 22 12.27 14.82 -6.25
CA PHE A 22 11.26 14.33 -7.19
C PHE A 22 10.67 12.98 -6.76
N LEU A 23 11.49 12.07 -6.25
CA LEU A 23 11.11 10.70 -5.86
C LEU A 23 10.93 10.51 -4.35
N GLY A 24 11.21 11.55 -3.56
CA GLY A 24 11.39 11.40 -2.12
C GLY A 24 12.67 10.64 -1.76
N GLY A 25 12.99 10.59 -0.48
CA GLY A 25 14.16 9.86 0.02
C GLY A 25 14.08 8.37 -0.28
N LYS A 26 12.94 7.73 0.03
CA LYS A 26 12.75 6.28 -0.18
C LYS A 26 12.80 5.90 -1.67
N GLY A 27 12.07 6.62 -2.52
CA GLY A 27 12.04 6.32 -3.96
C GLY A 27 13.37 6.55 -4.66
N ALA A 28 14.11 7.60 -4.25
CA ALA A 28 15.46 7.83 -4.74
C ALA A 28 16.40 6.67 -4.38
N ASN A 29 16.40 6.23 -3.11
CA ASN A 29 17.23 5.12 -2.67
C ASN A 29 16.84 3.80 -3.34
N LEU A 30 15.54 3.52 -3.52
CA LEU A 30 15.06 2.33 -4.25
C LEU A 30 15.53 2.34 -5.71
N SER A 31 15.49 3.50 -6.38
CA SER A 31 16.01 3.62 -7.75
C SER A 31 17.53 3.47 -7.81
N GLU A 32 18.25 3.99 -6.82
CA GLU A 32 19.71 3.84 -6.72
C GLU A 32 20.10 2.38 -6.54
N MET A 33 19.51 1.69 -5.56
CA MET A 33 19.76 0.26 -5.31
C MET A 33 19.38 -0.59 -6.52
N GLY A 34 18.21 -0.36 -7.13
CA GLY A 34 17.79 -1.08 -8.33
C GLY A 34 18.71 -0.87 -9.53
N ARG A 35 19.37 0.30 -9.63
CA ARG A 35 20.38 0.58 -10.65
C ARG A 35 21.74 -0.04 -10.37
N MET A 36 22.11 -0.20 -9.11
CA MET A 36 23.32 -0.91 -8.70
C MET A 36 23.19 -2.42 -8.90
N GLY A 37 22.02 -2.92 -9.31
CA GLY A 37 21.78 -4.35 -9.51
C GLY A 37 21.54 -5.10 -8.20
N LEU A 38 21.30 -4.40 -7.09
CA LEU A 38 20.92 -5.03 -5.83
C LEU A 38 19.54 -5.72 -5.98
N PRO A 39 19.29 -6.81 -5.25
CA PRO A 39 18.05 -7.58 -5.35
C PRO A 39 16.85 -6.85 -4.71
N VAL A 40 16.44 -5.74 -5.33
CA VAL A 40 15.29 -4.95 -4.91
C VAL A 40 14.04 -5.48 -5.63
N PRO A 41 12.96 -5.82 -4.90
CA PRO A 41 11.71 -6.22 -5.53
C PRO A 41 11.22 -5.13 -6.50
N PRO A 42 10.74 -5.50 -7.70
CA PRO A 42 10.38 -4.54 -8.73
C PRO A 42 9.21 -3.64 -8.28
N GLY A 43 9.24 -2.40 -8.75
CA GLY A 43 8.31 -1.38 -8.33
C GLY A 43 8.54 -0.06 -9.06
N PHE A 44 7.74 0.93 -8.70
CA PHE A 44 7.85 2.29 -9.22
C PHE A 44 7.50 3.32 -8.16
N THR A 45 8.01 4.54 -8.39
CA THR A 45 7.69 5.73 -7.60
C THR A 45 6.85 6.70 -8.41
N ILE A 46 5.72 7.11 -7.85
CA ILE A 46 4.92 8.25 -8.30
C ILE A 46 5.51 9.51 -7.67
N SER A 47 5.95 10.46 -8.48
CA SER A 47 6.74 11.61 -8.02
C SER A 47 5.98 12.57 -7.10
N THR A 48 6.72 13.35 -6.31
CA THR A 48 6.20 14.43 -5.46
C THR A 48 5.37 15.45 -6.23
N LYS A 49 5.70 15.71 -7.51
CA LYS A 49 4.91 16.59 -8.38
C LYS A 49 3.47 16.11 -8.58
N VAL A 50 3.24 14.80 -8.52
CA VAL A 50 1.88 14.25 -8.62
C VAL A 50 1.05 14.61 -7.38
N CYS A 51 1.67 14.76 -6.21
CA CYS A 51 1.00 15.25 -5.01
C CYS A 51 0.42 16.65 -5.26
N GLU A 52 1.21 17.57 -5.81
CA GLU A 52 0.74 18.92 -6.16
C GLU A 52 -0.39 18.88 -7.20
N ILE A 53 -0.24 18.09 -8.26
CA ILE A 53 -1.27 17.89 -9.31
C ILE A 53 -2.55 17.34 -8.69
N PHE A 54 -2.45 16.40 -7.76
CA PHE A 54 -3.58 15.78 -7.07
C PHE A 54 -4.36 16.83 -6.27
N TYR A 55 -3.69 17.69 -5.50
CA TYR A 55 -4.36 18.75 -4.74
C TYR A 55 -4.97 19.83 -5.65
N LYS A 56 -4.26 20.28 -6.69
CA LYS A 56 -4.81 21.21 -7.70
C LYS A 56 -6.00 20.61 -8.45
N GLY A 57 -5.99 19.30 -8.69
CA GLY A 57 -7.05 18.54 -9.35
C GLY A 57 -8.20 18.12 -8.45
N LYS A 58 -8.49 18.87 -7.37
CA LYS A 58 -9.56 18.56 -6.40
C LYS A 58 -9.43 17.17 -5.75
N LYS A 59 -8.20 16.77 -5.41
CA LYS A 59 -7.87 15.50 -4.73
C LYS A 59 -8.30 14.26 -5.54
N LYS A 60 -8.08 14.30 -6.86
CA LYS A 60 -8.37 13.18 -7.77
C LYS A 60 -7.18 12.92 -8.70
N LEU A 61 -6.94 11.64 -8.99
CA LEU A 61 -6.00 11.22 -10.02
C LEU A 61 -6.64 11.37 -11.39
N ASN A 62 -5.96 12.03 -12.33
CA ASN A 62 -6.44 12.17 -13.70
C ASN A 62 -6.29 10.84 -14.49
N SER A 63 -7.05 10.71 -15.58
CA SER A 63 -7.06 9.51 -16.43
C SER A 63 -5.69 9.16 -17.00
N LYS A 64 -4.88 10.18 -17.33
CA LYS A 64 -3.51 9.99 -17.85
C LYS A 64 -2.59 9.35 -16.80
N LEU A 65 -2.65 9.78 -15.55
CA LEU A 65 -1.89 9.19 -14.44
C LEU A 65 -2.35 7.76 -14.16
N ILE A 66 -3.66 7.52 -14.13
CA ILE A 66 -4.24 6.18 -13.97
C ILE A 66 -3.72 5.24 -15.07
N GLY A 67 -3.73 5.67 -16.33
CA GLY A 67 -3.21 4.89 -17.46
C GLY A 67 -1.72 4.58 -17.31
N ASN A 68 -0.92 5.52 -16.83
CA ASN A 68 0.51 5.32 -16.59
C ASN A 68 0.78 4.36 -15.41
N ILE A 69 0.02 4.46 -14.32
CA ILE A 69 0.10 3.53 -13.18
C ILE A 69 -0.19 2.11 -13.67
N LYS A 70 -1.28 1.90 -14.41
CA LYS A 70 -1.62 0.58 -14.99
C LYS A 70 -0.53 0.03 -15.90
N LYS A 71 0.15 0.88 -16.68
CA LYS A 71 1.30 0.46 -17.52
C LYS A 71 2.48 -0.02 -16.68
N GLU A 72 2.81 0.68 -15.59
CA GLU A 72 3.90 0.27 -14.71
C GLU A 72 3.57 -1.00 -13.92
N ILE A 73 2.30 -1.21 -13.54
CA ILE A 73 1.84 -2.50 -12.99
C ILE A 73 2.12 -3.63 -13.97
N LYS A 74 1.76 -3.48 -15.26
CA LYS A 74 2.08 -4.47 -16.30
C LYS A 74 3.58 -4.75 -16.45
N THR A 75 4.43 -3.77 -16.19
CA THR A 75 5.89 -3.98 -16.16
C THR A 75 6.29 -4.86 -14.97
N ILE A 76 5.75 -4.59 -13.78
CA ILE A 76 5.99 -5.43 -12.59
C ILE A 76 5.51 -6.86 -12.84
N GLU A 77 4.31 -7.03 -13.39
CA GLU A 77 3.73 -8.34 -13.71
C GLU A 77 4.66 -9.20 -14.58
N LYS A 78 5.29 -8.57 -15.60
CA LYS A 78 6.29 -9.23 -16.46
C LYS A 78 7.56 -9.59 -15.69
N ASP A 79 8.08 -8.66 -14.88
CA ASP A 79 9.32 -8.86 -14.13
C ASP A 79 9.22 -10.00 -13.11
N VAL A 80 8.05 -10.22 -12.49
CA VAL A 80 7.85 -11.27 -11.47
C VAL A 80 7.05 -12.47 -11.94
N SER A 81 6.58 -12.49 -13.21
CA SER A 81 5.71 -13.53 -13.76
C SER A 81 4.45 -13.81 -12.93
N LYS A 82 3.86 -12.74 -12.36
CA LYS A 82 2.59 -12.75 -11.59
C LYS A 82 1.63 -11.76 -12.21
N LYS A 83 0.33 -11.89 -11.95
CA LYS A 83 -0.70 -10.97 -12.48
C LYS A 83 -1.52 -10.36 -11.35
N PHE A 84 -1.79 -9.06 -11.44
CA PHE A 84 -2.50 -8.30 -10.41
C PHE A 84 -3.99 -8.66 -10.42
N GLY A 85 -4.44 -9.27 -9.32
CA GLY A 85 -5.80 -9.82 -9.21
C GLY A 85 -5.99 -11.22 -9.82
N ASP A 86 -4.91 -11.91 -10.17
CA ASP A 86 -5.00 -13.26 -10.76
C ASP A 86 -5.39 -14.33 -9.74
N LEU A 87 -6.19 -15.29 -10.20
CA LEU A 87 -6.78 -16.34 -9.35
C LEU A 87 -5.90 -17.59 -9.25
N LYS A 88 -4.70 -17.59 -9.83
CA LYS A 88 -3.74 -18.70 -9.75
C LYS A 88 -2.38 -18.27 -9.19
N ASN A 89 -1.87 -17.13 -9.64
CA ASN A 89 -0.57 -16.58 -9.22
C ASN A 89 -0.67 -15.06 -9.00
N PRO A 90 -1.33 -14.62 -7.90
CA PRO A 90 -1.60 -13.22 -7.65
C PRO A 90 -0.32 -12.41 -7.41
N LEU A 91 -0.22 -11.27 -8.09
CA LEU A 91 0.72 -10.21 -7.72
C LEU A 91 0.15 -9.44 -6.53
N LEU A 92 0.91 -9.38 -5.43
CA LEU A 92 0.60 -8.57 -4.27
C LEU A 92 1.58 -7.40 -4.20
N LEU A 93 1.10 -6.25 -3.73
CA LEU A 93 1.85 -5.00 -3.72
C LEU A 93 1.92 -4.41 -2.31
N SER A 94 2.95 -3.62 -2.07
CA SER A 94 3.00 -2.66 -0.98
C SER A 94 2.90 -1.24 -1.53
N VAL A 95 2.27 -0.36 -0.73
CA VAL A 95 2.17 1.07 -1.02
C VAL A 95 2.74 1.84 0.17
N ARG A 96 3.75 2.67 -0.11
CA ARG A 96 4.54 3.37 0.92
C ARG A 96 4.71 4.85 0.58
N SER A 97 4.46 5.71 1.56
CA SER A 97 4.80 7.14 1.47
C SER A 97 6.31 7.36 1.47
N GLY A 98 6.76 8.38 0.74
CA GLY A 98 8.16 8.81 0.69
C GLY A 98 8.29 10.29 0.43
N ALA A 99 8.40 11.10 1.48
CA ALA A 99 8.72 12.52 1.35
C ALA A 99 10.22 12.74 1.06
N ARG A 100 10.59 13.97 0.70
CA ARG A 100 11.99 14.38 0.46
C ARG A 100 12.88 14.11 1.67
N VAL A 101 12.36 14.40 2.85
CA VAL A 101 12.99 14.17 4.16
C VAL A 101 12.22 13.09 4.90
N SER A 102 12.89 12.39 5.83
CA SER A 102 12.23 11.39 6.66
C SER A 102 11.21 12.08 7.57
N MET A 103 10.01 11.53 7.62
CA MET A 103 8.94 12.00 8.49
C MET A 103 8.29 10.77 9.14
N PRO A 104 8.77 10.35 10.33
CA PRO A 104 8.32 9.13 10.98
C PRO A 104 6.85 9.24 11.47
N GLY A 105 6.10 8.15 11.31
CA GLY A 105 4.70 8.03 11.78
C GLY A 105 3.67 8.81 10.96
N MET A 106 3.99 9.26 9.75
CA MET A 106 3.12 10.14 8.97
C MET A 106 2.07 9.40 8.15
N MET A 107 2.41 8.21 7.69
CA MET A 107 1.49 7.30 7.06
C MET A 107 2.02 5.88 7.22
N ASP A 108 1.14 5.00 7.67
CA ASP A 108 1.45 3.59 7.78
C ASP A 108 1.56 2.96 6.39
N THR A 109 2.46 1.98 6.30
CA THR A 109 2.69 1.23 5.07
C THR A 109 1.51 0.30 4.86
N ILE A 110 0.98 0.22 3.63
CA ILE A 110 -0.01 -0.78 3.26
C ILE A 110 0.74 -1.96 2.63
N LEU A 111 0.60 -3.15 3.21
CA LEU A 111 1.14 -4.41 2.68
C LEU A 111 0.01 -5.26 2.10
N ASN A 112 0.36 -6.30 1.36
CA ASN A 112 -0.59 -7.30 0.85
C ASN A 112 -1.73 -6.76 -0.04
N LEU A 113 -1.55 -5.58 -0.64
CA LEU A 113 -2.53 -4.98 -1.53
C LEU A 113 -2.71 -5.86 -2.76
N GLY A 114 -3.96 -6.18 -3.10
CA GLY A 114 -4.33 -7.16 -4.10
C GLY A 114 -5.02 -8.40 -3.52
N LEU A 115 -4.97 -8.59 -2.19
CA LEU A 115 -5.76 -9.63 -1.52
C LEU A 115 -7.25 -9.27 -1.51
N ASN A 116 -8.06 -10.27 -1.82
CA ASN A 116 -9.52 -10.25 -1.84
C ASN A 116 -10.02 -11.70 -1.62
N ASP A 117 -11.33 -11.89 -1.55
CA ASP A 117 -11.93 -13.20 -1.24
C ASP A 117 -11.52 -14.30 -2.24
N LYS A 118 -11.10 -13.95 -3.47
CA LYS A 118 -10.66 -14.91 -4.49
C LYS A 118 -9.13 -15.06 -4.54
N THR A 119 -8.37 -13.97 -4.43
CA THR A 119 -6.91 -13.99 -4.51
C THR A 119 -6.26 -14.55 -3.24
N VAL A 120 -6.94 -14.50 -2.09
CA VAL A 120 -6.48 -15.18 -0.87
C VAL A 120 -6.47 -16.70 -1.03
N VAL A 121 -7.47 -17.27 -1.71
CA VAL A 121 -7.51 -18.71 -2.03
C VAL A 121 -6.38 -19.08 -2.98
N ALA A 122 -6.12 -18.24 -3.98
CA ALA A 122 -5.00 -18.43 -4.90
C ALA A 122 -3.64 -18.39 -4.18
N LEU A 123 -3.48 -17.46 -3.23
CA LEU A 123 -2.28 -17.38 -2.39
C LEU A 123 -2.12 -18.65 -1.54
N ALA A 124 -3.18 -19.07 -0.84
CA ALA A 124 -3.20 -20.28 -0.01
C ALA A 124 -2.75 -21.53 -0.79
N ASN A 125 -3.30 -21.71 -2.00
CA ASN A 125 -2.94 -22.82 -2.88
C ASN A 125 -1.49 -22.74 -3.35
N LYS A 126 -0.99 -21.52 -3.65
CA LYS A 126 0.36 -21.32 -4.17
C LYS A 126 1.44 -21.53 -3.10
N THR A 127 1.15 -21.21 -1.85
CA THR A 127 2.06 -21.39 -0.71
C THR A 127 1.85 -22.70 0.04
N SER A 128 0.79 -23.45 -0.29
CA SER A 128 0.33 -24.61 0.48
C SER A 128 0.16 -24.29 1.98
N ASN A 129 -0.23 -23.06 2.29
CA ASN A 129 -0.32 -22.54 3.65
C ASN A 129 -1.52 -21.60 3.76
N GLY A 130 -2.70 -22.18 4.02
CA GLY A 130 -3.97 -21.47 4.15
C GLY A 130 -3.97 -20.50 5.33
N ARG A 131 -3.44 -20.92 6.48
CA ARG A 131 -3.26 -20.05 7.65
C ARG A 131 -2.48 -18.77 7.31
N PHE A 132 -1.34 -18.87 6.64
CA PHE A 132 -0.55 -17.71 6.22
C PHE A 132 -1.34 -16.77 5.29
N ALA A 133 -2.06 -17.33 4.31
CA ALA A 133 -2.81 -16.52 3.36
C ALA A 133 -3.96 -15.76 4.04
N LYS A 134 -4.70 -16.43 4.94
CA LYS A 134 -5.79 -15.81 5.69
C LYS A 134 -5.28 -14.80 6.72
N ASP A 135 -4.19 -15.09 7.43
CA ASP A 135 -3.55 -14.12 8.33
C ASP A 135 -3.08 -12.87 7.57
N SER A 136 -2.50 -13.06 6.38
CA SER A 136 -2.12 -11.96 5.49
C SER A 136 -3.33 -11.15 5.04
N TYR A 137 -4.48 -11.80 4.82
CA TYR A 137 -5.70 -11.13 4.38
C TYR A 137 -6.39 -10.36 5.50
N ARG A 138 -6.54 -10.92 6.71
CA ARG A 138 -7.11 -10.19 7.85
C ARG A 138 -6.25 -8.98 8.23
N ARG A 139 -4.92 -9.11 8.22
CA ARG A 139 -4.00 -7.97 8.40
C ARG A 139 -4.15 -6.93 7.29
N PHE A 140 -4.33 -7.34 6.04
CA PHE A 140 -4.59 -6.41 4.94
C PHE A 140 -5.89 -5.63 5.14
N ILE A 141 -6.99 -6.29 5.52
CA ILE A 141 -8.29 -5.64 5.75
C ILE A 141 -8.17 -4.61 6.87
N GLN A 142 -7.53 -4.97 7.98
CA GLN A 142 -7.28 -4.06 9.10
C GLN A 142 -6.45 -2.85 8.67
N MET A 143 -5.30 -3.07 8.04
CA MET A 143 -4.40 -2.00 7.61
C MET A 143 -5.06 -1.07 6.57
N TYR A 144 -5.74 -1.64 5.59
CA TYR A 144 -6.42 -0.86 4.54
C TYR A 144 -7.65 -0.15 5.10
N GLY A 145 -8.44 -0.82 5.94
CA GLY A 145 -9.59 -0.27 6.64
C GLY A 145 -9.22 0.96 7.45
N ASN A 146 -8.11 0.88 8.21
CA ASN A 146 -7.62 2.02 8.97
C ASN A 146 -7.04 3.13 8.08
N VAL A 147 -6.04 2.80 7.27
CA VAL A 147 -5.24 3.82 6.58
C VAL A 147 -5.99 4.47 5.41
N VAL A 148 -6.82 3.70 4.70
CA VAL A 148 -7.50 4.16 3.48
C VAL A 148 -8.97 4.49 3.72
N MET A 149 -9.64 3.69 4.54
CA MET A 149 -11.08 3.84 4.78
C MET A 149 -11.41 4.61 6.06
N GLY A 150 -10.42 4.91 6.91
CA GLY A 150 -10.57 5.74 8.10
C GLY A 150 -11.23 5.03 9.28
N VAL A 151 -11.19 3.69 9.32
CA VAL A 151 -11.72 2.90 10.44
C VAL A 151 -10.70 2.85 11.56
N GLU A 152 -11.06 3.29 12.76
CA GLU A 152 -10.13 3.27 13.90
C GLU A 152 -9.65 1.84 14.23
N SER A 153 -8.35 1.67 14.48
CA SER A 153 -7.73 0.35 14.60
C SER A 153 -8.29 -0.48 15.76
N TYR A 154 -8.76 0.17 16.83
CA TYR A 154 -9.25 -0.53 18.03
C TYR A 154 -10.46 -1.41 17.74
N TYR A 155 -11.30 -1.09 16.73
CA TYR A 155 -12.41 -1.95 16.35
C TYR A 155 -11.97 -3.31 15.82
N PHE A 156 -10.80 -3.37 15.18
CA PHE A 156 -10.22 -4.64 14.71
C PHE A 156 -9.52 -5.40 15.83
N GLU A 157 -8.80 -4.68 16.71
CA GLU A 157 -8.12 -5.29 17.86
C GLU A 157 -9.11 -5.91 18.85
N GLU A 158 -10.22 -5.23 19.14
CA GLU A 158 -11.28 -5.75 20.01
C GLU A 158 -11.84 -7.08 19.50
N LEU A 159 -12.04 -7.20 18.18
CA LEU A 159 -12.46 -8.46 17.56
C LEU A 159 -11.42 -9.57 17.71
N ILE A 160 -10.13 -9.27 17.50
CA ILE A 160 -9.06 -10.25 17.68
C ILE A 160 -9.04 -10.75 19.13
N GLU A 161 -9.12 -9.84 20.11
CA GLU A 161 -9.15 -10.20 21.53
C GLU A 161 -10.38 -11.08 21.86
N ASN A 162 -11.56 -10.76 21.33
CA ASN A 162 -12.75 -11.58 21.55
C ASN A 162 -12.61 -13.01 21.01
N TYR A 163 -12.00 -13.19 19.84
CA TYR A 163 -11.72 -14.52 19.29
C TYR A 163 -10.70 -15.28 20.17
N LYS A 164 -9.66 -14.61 20.64
CA LYS A 164 -8.67 -15.21 21.55
C LYS A 164 -9.30 -15.66 22.87
N LEU A 165 -10.13 -14.81 23.48
CA LEU A 165 -10.85 -15.14 24.70
C LEU A 165 -11.82 -16.31 24.51
N THR A 166 -12.57 -16.33 23.42
CA THR A 166 -13.52 -17.42 23.10
C THR A 166 -12.80 -18.76 22.92
N LYS A 167 -11.59 -18.74 22.36
CA LYS A 167 -10.77 -19.94 22.17
C LYS A 167 -9.92 -20.31 23.40
N GLY A 168 -9.78 -19.40 24.35
CA GLY A 168 -8.91 -19.59 25.52
C GLY A 168 -7.41 -19.53 25.20
N VAL A 169 -7.01 -18.76 24.19
CA VAL A 169 -5.60 -18.56 23.80
C VAL A 169 -5.12 -17.16 24.15
N LEU A 170 -3.81 -16.97 24.27
CA LEU A 170 -3.21 -15.68 24.63
C LEU A 170 -2.62 -14.95 23.42
N LEU A 171 -2.04 -15.69 22.47
CA LEU A 171 -1.34 -15.12 21.33
C LEU A 171 -2.17 -15.25 20.05
N ASP A 172 -2.09 -14.24 19.19
CA ASP A 172 -2.65 -14.30 17.82
C ASP A 172 -2.12 -15.50 17.04
N THR A 173 -0.91 -15.97 17.34
CA THR A 173 -0.30 -17.12 16.67
C THR A 173 -1.01 -18.44 16.96
N ASP A 174 -1.74 -18.50 18.07
CA ASP A 174 -2.42 -19.71 18.54
C ASP A 174 -3.83 -19.85 17.95
N LEU A 175 -4.31 -18.81 17.26
CA LEU A 175 -5.50 -18.87 16.41
C LEU A 175 -5.20 -19.71 15.16
N ASP A 176 -6.18 -20.54 14.80
CA ASP A 176 -6.06 -21.48 13.68
C ASP A 176 -6.64 -20.91 12.39
N GLU A 177 -6.55 -21.70 11.33
CA GLU A 177 -6.99 -21.28 10.00
C GLU A 177 -8.52 -21.03 9.91
N LYS A 178 -9.34 -21.72 10.72
CA LYS A 178 -10.80 -21.59 10.69
C LYS A 178 -11.24 -20.34 11.45
N ASP A 179 -10.56 -20.00 12.53
CA ASP A 179 -10.82 -18.75 13.27
C ASP A 179 -10.67 -17.53 12.35
N TRP A 180 -9.70 -17.58 11.43
CA TRP A 180 -9.48 -16.51 10.46
C TRP A 180 -10.65 -16.33 9.49
N ASP A 181 -11.39 -17.38 9.12
CA ASP A 181 -12.55 -17.23 8.24
C ASP A 181 -13.65 -16.38 8.89
N GLY A 182 -13.93 -16.63 10.18
CA GLY A 182 -14.86 -15.84 10.97
C GLY A 182 -14.38 -14.40 11.10
N LEU A 183 -13.13 -14.23 11.55
CA LEU A 183 -12.56 -12.91 11.79
C LEU A 183 -12.48 -12.04 10.53
N ILE A 184 -12.17 -12.62 9.36
CA ILE A 184 -12.16 -11.91 8.07
C ILE A 184 -13.55 -11.36 7.74
N ASN A 185 -14.61 -12.14 7.98
CA ASN A 185 -15.97 -11.68 7.74
C ASN A 185 -16.37 -10.56 8.72
N ASP A 186 -16.03 -10.70 10.00
CA ASP A 186 -16.29 -9.68 11.01
C ASP A 186 -15.52 -8.38 10.72
N PHE A 187 -14.27 -8.47 10.23
CA PHE A 187 -13.50 -7.31 9.79
C PHE A 187 -14.16 -6.59 8.61
N LYS A 188 -14.68 -7.34 7.62
CA LYS A 188 -15.43 -6.76 6.49
C LYS A 188 -16.73 -6.10 6.98
N ASN A 189 -17.41 -6.69 7.96
CA ASN A 189 -18.61 -6.14 8.57
C ASN A 189 -18.33 -4.83 9.32
N VAL A 190 -17.26 -4.78 10.12
CA VAL A 190 -16.80 -3.54 10.79
C VAL A 190 -16.51 -2.44 9.76
N VAL A 191 -15.80 -2.77 8.67
CA VAL A 191 -15.55 -1.80 7.60
C VAL A 191 -16.87 -1.26 7.02
N LYS A 192 -17.84 -2.15 6.75
CA LYS A 192 -19.15 -1.78 6.23
C LYS A 192 -19.94 -0.91 7.21
N GLU A 193 -19.97 -1.28 8.48
CA GLU A 193 -20.69 -0.54 9.53
C GLU A 193 -20.12 0.86 9.73
N LYS A 194 -18.79 1.00 9.81
CA LYS A 194 -18.15 2.28 10.11
C LYS A 194 -18.04 3.23 8.91
N THR A 195 -18.10 2.69 7.69
CA THR A 195 -17.87 3.49 6.46
C THR A 195 -19.05 3.52 5.49
N SER A 196 -20.09 2.72 5.75
CA SER A 196 -21.22 2.44 4.85
C SER A 196 -20.80 1.94 3.47
N LYS A 197 -19.60 1.34 3.37
CA LYS A 197 -19.03 0.81 2.13
C LYS A 197 -18.43 -0.56 2.36
N ASP A 198 -18.66 -1.48 1.43
CA ASP A 198 -18.01 -2.78 1.48
C ASP A 198 -16.50 -2.66 1.27
N PHE A 199 -15.75 -3.59 1.85
CA PHE A 199 -14.31 -3.70 1.61
C PHE A 199 -14.05 -3.93 0.11
N PRO A 200 -13.16 -3.14 -0.54
CA PRO A 200 -12.98 -3.20 -1.98
C PRO A 200 -12.40 -4.55 -2.41
N GLN A 201 -13.14 -5.29 -3.22
CA GLN A 201 -12.68 -6.56 -3.81
C GLN A 201 -11.90 -6.35 -5.12
N ASP A 202 -12.16 -5.26 -5.84
CA ASP A 202 -11.41 -4.89 -7.04
C ASP A 202 -10.01 -4.37 -6.68
N VAL A 203 -8.98 -5.02 -7.23
CA VAL A 203 -7.58 -4.73 -6.91
C VAL A 203 -7.12 -3.35 -7.39
N TYR A 204 -7.73 -2.78 -8.43
CA TYR A 204 -7.40 -1.43 -8.89
C TYR A 204 -8.08 -0.37 -8.03
N HIS A 205 -9.30 -0.61 -7.53
CA HIS A 205 -9.93 0.24 -6.53
C HIS A 205 -9.09 0.27 -5.24
N GLN A 206 -8.57 -0.88 -4.80
CA GLN A 206 -7.61 -0.94 -3.70
C GLN A 206 -6.38 -0.08 -3.98
N LEU A 207 -5.73 -0.26 -5.15
CA LEU A 207 -4.51 0.46 -5.51
C LEU A 207 -4.72 1.98 -5.55
N PHE A 208 -5.78 2.46 -6.21
CA PHE A 208 -6.04 3.90 -6.30
C PHE A 208 -6.50 4.49 -4.96
N GLY A 209 -7.25 3.74 -4.15
CA GLY A 209 -7.57 4.12 -2.79
C GLY A 209 -6.32 4.33 -1.95
N ALA A 210 -5.39 3.37 -1.97
CA ALA A 210 -4.12 3.46 -1.26
C ALA A 210 -3.27 4.65 -1.73
N ILE A 211 -3.13 4.86 -3.04
CA ILE A 211 -2.36 6.01 -3.59
C ILE A 211 -3.00 7.33 -3.15
N ASN A 212 -4.33 7.45 -3.19
CA ASN A 212 -5.03 8.65 -2.73
C ASN A 212 -4.81 8.88 -1.24
N ALA A 213 -4.89 7.83 -0.42
CA ALA A 213 -4.62 7.93 1.02
C ALA A 213 -3.19 8.42 1.29
N VAL A 214 -2.20 8.02 0.49
CA VAL A 214 -0.83 8.55 0.61
C VAL A 214 -0.77 10.04 0.34
N PHE A 215 -1.42 10.52 -0.71
CA PHE A 215 -1.42 11.95 -0.97
C PHE A 215 -2.20 12.72 0.10
N LEU A 216 -3.35 12.20 0.55
CA LEU A 216 -4.16 12.81 1.59
C LEU A 216 -3.44 12.90 2.95
N SER A 217 -2.63 11.89 3.29
CA SER A 217 -1.89 11.87 4.56
C SER A 217 -0.89 13.02 4.68
N TRP A 218 -0.44 13.60 3.56
CA TRP A 218 0.39 14.81 3.55
C TRP A 218 -0.29 16.00 4.22
N GLU A 219 -1.61 16.12 4.14
CA GLU A 219 -2.36 17.23 4.76
C GLU A 219 -3.04 16.84 6.09
N SER A 220 -2.69 15.69 6.66
CA SER A 220 -3.18 15.29 7.98
C SER A 220 -2.73 16.28 9.06
N LYS A 221 -3.50 16.37 10.17
CA LYS A 221 -3.16 17.23 11.30
C LYS A 221 -1.77 16.92 11.84
N ARG A 222 -1.47 15.63 12.03
CA ARG A 222 -0.14 15.14 12.45
C ARG A 222 0.95 15.62 11.49
N ALA A 223 0.69 15.53 10.18
CA ALA A 223 1.65 15.94 9.16
C ALA A 223 1.96 17.43 9.18
N LYS A 224 0.93 18.26 9.29
CA LYS A 224 1.06 19.71 9.38
C LYS A 224 1.86 20.14 10.61
N VAL A 225 1.55 19.54 11.76
CA VAL A 225 2.27 19.82 13.01
C VAL A 225 3.73 19.42 12.89
N TYR A 226 4.03 18.21 12.42
CA TYR A 226 5.41 17.75 12.24
C TYR A 226 6.18 18.67 11.29
N ARG A 227 5.58 19.06 10.16
CA ARG A 227 6.20 20.00 9.21
C ARG A 227 6.50 21.36 9.84
N LYS A 228 5.55 21.92 10.59
CA LYS A 228 5.73 23.21 11.27
C LYS A 228 6.89 23.16 12.26
N LEU A 229 6.96 22.10 13.07
CA LEU A 229 8.03 21.93 14.07
C LEU A 229 9.42 21.77 13.44
N ASN A 230 9.50 21.08 12.30
CA ASN A 230 10.76 20.78 11.62
C ASN A 230 11.08 21.73 10.45
N GLN A 231 10.32 22.83 10.30
CA GLN A 231 10.49 23.81 9.23
C GLN A 231 10.48 23.19 7.82
N ILE A 232 9.64 22.17 7.61
CA ILE A 232 9.48 21.48 6.34
C ILE A 232 8.38 22.18 5.53
N PRO A 233 8.68 22.72 4.34
CA PRO A 233 7.68 23.39 3.51
C PRO A 233 6.57 22.45 3.02
N SER A 234 5.33 22.95 2.97
CA SER A 234 4.16 22.15 2.58
C SER A 234 4.13 21.81 1.09
N GLU A 235 4.73 22.65 0.26
CA GLU A 235 4.80 22.50 -1.19
C GLU A 235 5.70 21.35 -1.65
N TRP A 236 6.52 20.78 -0.77
CA TRP A 236 7.38 19.64 -1.12
C TRP A 236 6.60 18.39 -1.48
N GLY A 237 5.40 18.21 -0.90
CA GLY A 237 4.57 17.03 -1.11
C GLY A 237 5.22 15.72 -0.68
N THR A 238 4.57 14.62 -1.06
CA THR A 238 5.06 13.26 -0.82
C THR A 238 5.03 12.44 -2.11
N ALA A 239 5.98 11.53 -2.26
CA ALA A 239 5.97 10.53 -3.32
C ALA A 239 5.28 9.25 -2.84
N VAL A 240 4.82 8.44 -3.80
CA VAL A 240 4.21 7.13 -3.51
C VAL A 240 5.08 6.05 -4.13
N ASN A 241 5.52 5.09 -3.32
CA ASN A 241 6.26 3.93 -3.79
C ASN A 241 5.32 2.73 -3.83
N VAL A 242 5.18 2.11 -5.00
CA VAL A 242 4.42 0.89 -5.22
C VAL A 242 5.40 -0.22 -5.58
N GLN A 243 5.41 -1.30 -4.82
CA GLN A 243 6.45 -2.33 -4.94
C GLN A 243 5.86 -3.73 -4.77
N SER A 244 6.34 -4.70 -5.54
CA SER A 244 5.97 -6.11 -5.39
C SER A 244 6.27 -6.61 -3.98
N MET A 245 5.33 -7.33 -3.38
CA MET A 245 5.54 -8.04 -2.13
C MET A 245 6.52 -9.20 -2.33
N VAL A 246 7.27 -9.49 -1.28
CA VAL A 246 8.04 -10.72 -1.08
C VAL A 246 7.65 -11.28 0.27
N PHE A 247 7.69 -12.61 0.38
CA PHE A 247 7.38 -13.34 1.60
C PHE A 247 8.61 -14.20 1.92
N GLY A 248 9.02 -14.19 3.18
CA GLY A 248 10.15 -14.96 3.69
C GLY A 248 9.73 -16.33 4.18
#